data_AF-A0AAJ6TB75-F1
#
_entry.id   AF-A0AAJ6TB75-F1
#
_cell.length_a   1.000
_cell.length_b   1.000
_cell.length_c   1.000
_cell.angle_alpha   90.00
_cell.angle_beta   90.00
_cell.angle_gamma   90.00
#
_symmetry.space_group_name_H-M   'P 1'
#
loop_
_entity.id
_entity.type
_entity.pdbx_description
1 polymer ?
#
loop_
_entity_poly.entity_id
_entity_poly.type
_entity_poly.pdbx_seq_one_letter_code
_entity_poly.pdbx_strand_id
1 'polypeptide(L)'
;MGRGRVQLKRIENKINRQVTFSKRRTGLLKKAHEISVLCDADVALIVFSTRGKLFEYSTDSSMESILERYERCSYLEQQLVPNGSEHQESWSLEHPKLMARVEILQRNLRNYAGQELDPLSLKELQYLEQQIDTALKRIRSRKNQLIHESLNELRKKEKELQEQNNILEEQVKENEKSLIEQAQWEQRNLGQNTSSFMPPAVQPPLQPPMPPHPPLTTGDSFQIIGFPNGNENVEVQAPPSTMPSWMLRHVNDTI
;
A
#
# COMPACT_ATOMS: atom_id res chain seq x y z
N MET A 1 -24.95 5.20 -53.91
CA MET A 1 -24.33 3.91 -54.30
C MET A 1 -25.02 2.79 -53.53
N GLY A 2 -25.65 1.83 -54.21
CA GLY A 2 -26.43 0.74 -53.59
C GLY A 2 -25.56 -0.30 -52.89
N ARG A 3 -26.16 -1.04 -51.94
CA ARG A 3 -25.49 -2.08 -51.16
C ARG A 3 -25.40 -3.37 -52.00
N GLY A 4 -24.20 -3.70 -52.48
CA GLY A 4 -23.97 -4.93 -53.26
C GLY A 4 -24.14 -6.21 -52.43
N ARG A 5 -24.53 -7.31 -53.08
CA ARG A 5 -24.67 -8.64 -52.45
C ARG A 5 -23.28 -9.16 -52.04
N VAL A 6 -23.15 -9.62 -50.80
CA VAL A 6 -21.90 -10.16 -50.25
C VAL A 6 -22.05 -11.67 -50.04
N GLN A 7 -21.03 -12.45 -50.41
CA GLN A 7 -21.00 -13.90 -50.15
C GLN A 7 -20.90 -14.19 -48.65
N LEU A 8 -21.60 -15.22 -48.16
CA LEU A 8 -21.56 -15.63 -46.75
C LEU A 8 -20.33 -16.50 -46.47
N LYS A 9 -19.16 -15.86 -46.44
CA LYS A 9 -17.87 -16.46 -46.09
C LYS A 9 -17.03 -15.50 -45.27
N ARG A 10 -15.97 -16.00 -44.63
CA ARG A 10 -15.01 -15.15 -43.89
C ARG A 10 -14.43 -14.08 -44.83
N ILE A 11 -14.43 -12.82 -44.37
CA ILE A 11 -13.82 -11.72 -45.11
C ILE A 11 -12.32 -11.74 -44.83
N GLU A 12 -11.50 -12.00 -45.85
CA GLU A 12 -10.04 -12.11 -45.68
C GLU A 12 -9.38 -10.77 -45.37
N ASN A 13 -9.77 -9.72 -46.10
CA ASN A 13 -9.25 -8.37 -45.88
C ASN A 13 -9.60 -7.86 -44.47
N LYS A 14 -8.56 -7.60 -43.66
CA LYS A 14 -8.69 -7.20 -42.25
C LYS A 14 -9.46 -5.89 -42.07
N ILE A 15 -9.27 -4.90 -42.94
CA ILE A 15 -9.93 -3.59 -42.87
C ILE A 15 -11.42 -3.75 -43.16
N ASN A 16 -11.76 -4.43 -44.27
CA ASN A 16 -13.15 -4.69 -44.64
C ASN A 16 -13.86 -5.54 -43.58
N ARG A 17 -13.17 -6.52 -42.99
CA ARG A 17 -13.68 -7.35 -41.90
C ARG A 17 -13.98 -6.51 -40.66
N GLN A 18 -13.08 -5.60 -40.27
CA GLN A 18 -13.30 -4.72 -39.11
C GLN A 18 -14.48 -3.77 -39.32
N VAL A 19 -14.56 -3.11 -40.48
CA VAL A 19 -15.68 -2.21 -40.81
C VAL A 19 -16.99 -2.99 -40.86
N THR A 20 -16.99 -4.19 -41.44
CA THR A 20 -18.18 -5.05 -41.51
C THR A 20 -18.59 -5.54 -40.13
N PHE A 21 -17.64 -5.94 -39.28
CA PHE A 21 -17.90 -6.35 -37.90
C PHE A 21 -18.60 -5.23 -37.13
N SER A 22 -18.06 -4.01 -37.15
CA SER A 22 -18.66 -2.86 -36.47
C SER A 22 -20.10 -2.61 -36.95
N LYS A 23 -20.33 -2.61 -38.27
CA LYS A 23 -21.67 -2.38 -38.85
C LYS A 23 -22.66 -3.51 -38.54
N ARG A 24 -22.23 -4.77 -38.69
CA ARG A 24 -23.10 -5.93 -38.45
C ARG A 24 -23.41 -6.12 -36.97
N ARG A 25 -22.44 -5.93 -36.08
CA ARG A 25 -22.63 -5.98 -34.63
C ARG A 25 -23.66 -4.94 -34.18
N THR A 26 -23.52 -3.70 -34.64
CA THR A 26 -24.52 -2.65 -34.34
C THR A 26 -25.89 -3.01 -34.91
N GLY A 27 -25.96 -3.54 -36.14
CA GLY A 27 -27.23 -3.99 -36.72
C GLY A 27 -27.87 -5.16 -35.96
N LEU A 28 -27.07 -6.09 -35.45
CA LEU A 28 -27.53 -7.22 -34.66
C LEU A 28 -28.06 -6.78 -33.30
N LEU A 29 -27.37 -5.85 -32.64
CA LEU A 29 -27.82 -5.27 -31.37
C LEU A 29 -29.18 -4.57 -31.54
N LYS A 30 -29.36 -3.80 -32.61
CA LYS A 30 -30.65 -3.18 -32.92
C LYS A 30 -31.76 -4.21 -33.09
N LYS A 31 -31.50 -5.32 -33.77
CA LYS A 31 -32.47 -6.41 -33.92
C LYS A 31 -32.79 -7.12 -32.62
N ALA A 32 -31.78 -7.37 -31.78
CA ALA A 32 -31.98 -7.95 -30.45
C ALA A 32 -32.87 -7.05 -29.59
N HIS A 33 -32.63 -5.74 -29.64
CA HIS A 33 -33.46 -4.75 -28.96
C HIS A 33 -34.89 -4.69 -29.50
N GLU A 34 -35.08 -4.69 -30.83
CA GLU A 34 -36.40 -4.76 -31.46
C GLU A 34 -37.18 -5.99 -30.98
N ILE A 35 -36.55 -7.18 -30.95
CA ILE A 35 -37.20 -8.41 -30.49
C ILE A 35 -37.58 -8.31 -29.01
N SER A 36 -36.67 -7.81 -28.17
CA SER A 36 -36.95 -7.63 -26.74
C SER A 36 -38.18 -6.77 -26.50
N VAL A 37 -38.25 -5.60 -27.16
CA VAL A 37 -39.35 -4.65 -26.97
C VAL A 37 -40.65 -5.13 -27.59
N LEU A 38 -40.61 -5.70 -28.80
CA LEU A 38 -41.83 -6.10 -29.52
C LEU A 38 -42.49 -7.36 -28.94
N CYS A 39 -41.70 -8.26 -28.36
CA CYS A 39 -42.16 -9.57 -27.90
C CYS A 39 -42.09 -9.74 -26.38
N ASP A 40 -41.70 -8.71 -25.63
CA ASP A 40 -41.43 -8.76 -24.18
C ASP A 40 -40.51 -9.95 -23.82
N ALA A 41 -39.42 -10.07 -24.57
CA ALA A 41 -38.48 -11.18 -24.45
C ALA A 41 -37.17 -10.74 -23.81
N ASP A 42 -36.66 -11.55 -22.88
CA ASP A 42 -35.29 -11.44 -22.39
C ASP A 42 -34.31 -11.87 -23.48
N VAL A 43 -33.41 -10.97 -23.88
CA VAL A 43 -32.44 -11.22 -24.95
C VAL A 43 -31.04 -10.79 -24.48
N ALA A 44 -30.10 -11.73 -24.49
CA ALA A 44 -28.68 -11.45 -24.28
C ALA A 44 -27.88 -11.72 -25.55
N LEU A 45 -26.88 -10.89 -25.82
CA LEU A 45 -25.95 -11.04 -26.94
C LEU A 45 -24.52 -10.82 -26.45
N ILE A 46 -23.66 -11.80 -26.69
CA ILE A 46 -22.23 -11.77 -26.37
C ILE A 46 -21.43 -11.93 -27.66
N VAL A 47 -20.54 -10.99 -27.97
CA VAL A 47 -19.72 -10.99 -29.18
C VAL A 47 -18.26 -10.72 -28.86
N PHE A 48 -17.40 -11.70 -29.10
CA PHE A 48 -15.96 -11.54 -29.05
C PHE A 48 -15.39 -11.15 -30.40
N SER A 49 -14.62 -10.07 -30.44
CA SER A 49 -13.81 -9.76 -31.62
C SER A 49 -12.63 -10.72 -31.75
N THR A 50 -12.02 -10.80 -32.94
CA THR A 50 -10.79 -11.60 -33.15
C THR A 50 -9.59 -11.11 -32.33
N ARG A 51 -9.69 -9.95 -31.67
CA ARG A 51 -8.68 -9.42 -30.75
C ARG A 51 -9.01 -9.70 -29.27
N GLY A 52 -10.05 -10.49 -28.99
CA GLY A 52 -10.50 -10.79 -27.63
C GLY A 52 -11.37 -9.73 -26.97
N LYS A 53 -11.60 -8.57 -27.62
CA LYS A 53 -12.50 -7.55 -27.06
C LYS A 53 -13.95 -8.06 -27.02
N LEU A 54 -14.53 -8.04 -25.82
CA LEU A 54 -15.93 -8.36 -25.52
C LEU A 54 -16.84 -7.18 -25.90
N PHE A 55 -17.96 -7.50 -26.51
CA PHE A 55 -19.10 -6.60 -26.72
C PHE A 55 -20.36 -7.34 -26.31
N GLU A 56 -21.13 -6.71 -25.45
CA GLU A 56 -22.28 -7.36 -24.83
C GLU A 56 -23.52 -6.46 -24.85
N TYR A 57 -24.68 -7.10 -24.84
CA TYR A 57 -25.99 -6.46 -24.74
C TYR A 57 -26.92 -7.36 -23.94
N SER A 58 -27.69 -6.77 -23.04
CA SER A 58 -28.76 -7.42 -22.29
C SER A 58 -30.00 -6.54 -22.27
N THR A 59 -31.15 -7.15 -22.04
CA THR A 59 -32.39 -6.46 -21.68
C THR A 59 -32.33 -5.96 -20.24
N ASP A 60 -33.40 -5.31 -19.77
CA ASP A 60 -33.46 -4.66 -18.45
C ASP A 60 -33.19 -5.61 -17.27
N SER A 61 -33.39 -6.91 -17.47
CA SER A 61 -33.11 -7.98 -16.52
C SER A 61 -31.63 -8.14 -16.13
N SER A 62 -30.71 -7.34 -16.71
CA SER A 62 -29.24 -7.44 -16.55
C SER A 62 -28.65 -8.71 -17.18
N MET A 63 -27.38 -8.64 -17.61
CA MET A 63 -26.66 -9.77 -18.21
C MET A 63 -26.60 -10.96 -17.24
N GLU A 64 -26.35 -10.68 -15.96
CA GLU A 64 -26.19 -11.69 -14.91
C GLU A 64 -27.46 -12.52 -14.73
N SER A 65 -28.62 -11.87 -14.61
CA SER A 65 -29.88 -12.61 -14.38
C SER A 65 -30.29 -13.45 -15.58
N ILE A 66 -30.02 -12.98 -16.81
CA ILE A 66 -30.31 -13.77 -18.03
C ILE A 66 -29.38 -14.99 -18.10
N LEU A 67 -28.10 -14.83 -17.78
CA LEU A 67 -27.14 -15.93 -17.74
C LEU A 67 -27.48 -16.94 -16.63
N GLU A 68 -27.88 -16.47 -15.46
CA GLU A 68 -28.32 -17.33 -14.34
C GLU A 68 -29.59 -18.11 -14.72
N ARG A 69 -30.56 -17.45 -15.38
CA ARG A 69 -31.76 -18.09 -15.91
C ARG A 69 -31.42 -19.14 -16.98
N TYR A 70 -30.49 -18.83 -17.87
CA TYR A 70 -29.99 -19.77 -18.87
C TYR A 70 -29.32 -20.98 -18.22
N GLU A 71 -28.45 -20.79 -17.24
CA GLU A 71 -27.78 -21.88 -16.54
C GLU A 71 -28.78 -22.79 -15.83
N ARG A 72 -29.77 -22.21 -15.15
CA ARG A 72 -30.85 -22.95 -14.49
C ARG A 72 -31.67 -23.79 -15.47
N CYS A 73 -32.03 -23.22 -16.63
CA CYS A 73 -32.78 -23.93 -17.67
C CYS A 73 -31.92 -25.00 -18.37
N SER A 74 -30.67 -24.68 -18.68
CA SER A 74 -29.73 -25.59 -19.32
C SER A 74 -29.45 -26.80 -18.43
N TYR A 75 -29.33 -26.60 -17.11
CA TYR A 75 -29.18 -27.69 -16.14
C TYR A 75 -30.40 -28.62 -16.11
N LEU A 76 -31.62 -28.07 -16.17
CA LEU A 76 -32.85 -28.87 -16.25
C LEU A 76 -32.96 -29.65 -17.55
N GLU A 77 -32.52 -29.07 -18.67
CA GLU A 77 -32.52 -29.72 -19.99
C GLU A 77 -31.46 -30.83 -20.08
N GLN A 78 -30.29 -30.64 -19.46
CA GLN A 78 -29.23 -31.64 -19.39
C GLN A 78 -29.59 -32.87 -18.54
N GLN A 79 -30.45 -32.73 -17.53
CA GLN A 79 -30.99 -33.90 -16.79
C GLN A 79 -31.91 -34.78 -17.64
N LEU A 80 -32.47 -34.25 -18.73
CA LEU A 80 -33.34 -34.99 -19.65
C LEU A 80 -32.58 -35.65 -20.81
N VAL A 81 -31.32 -35.27 -21.05
CA VAL A 81 -30.48 -35.80 -22.14
C VAL A 81 -29.20 -36.42 -21.56
N PRO A 82 -29.14 -37.76 -21.38
CA PRO A 82 -28.08 -38.43 -20.65
C PRO A 82 -26.83 -38.68 -21.53
N ASN A 83 -26.30 -37.67 -22.21
CA ASN A 83 -25.04 -37.85 -22.95
C ASN A 83 -24.24 -36.55 -23.17
N GLY A 84 -23.08 -36.47 -22.49
CA GLY A 84 -21.82 -36.13 -23.16
C GLY A 84 -21.21 -34.75 -22.90
N SER A 85 -20.59 -34.53 -21.73
CA SER A 85 -19.30 -33.83 -21.65
C SER A 85 -18.60 -34.05 -20.30
N GLU A 86 -17.50 -34.81 -20.31
CA GLU A 86 -16.67 -35.08 -19.11
C GLU A 86 -16.19 -33.80 -18.40
N HIS A 87 -16.10 -32.69 -19.14
CA HIS A 87 -15.67 -31.40 -18.61
C HIS A 87 -16.73 -30.72 -17.73
N GLN A 88 -18.04 -30.91 -18.02
CA GLN A 88 -19.12 -30.27 -17.26
C GLN A 88 -19.43 -31.04 -15.96
N GLU A 89 -19.31 -32.37 -15.99
CA GLU A 89 -19.42 -33.21 -14.78
C GLU A 89 -18.29 -32.91 -13.79
N SER A 90 -17.06 -32.68 -14.28
CA SER A 90 -15.91 -32.36 -13.44
C SER A 90 -16.10 -31.06 -12.63
N TRP A 91 -16.54 -29.97 -13.26
CA TRP A 91 -16.82 -28.71 -12.55
C TRP A 91 -18.06 -28.77 -11.67
N SER A 92 -19.10 -29.50 -12.09
CA SER A 92 -20.31 -29.72 -11.30
C SER A 92 -20.02 -30.44 -9.97
N LEU A 93 -19.02 -31.33 -9.94
CA LEU A 93 -18.58 -32.03 -8.72
C LEU A 93 -17.52 -31.27 -7.91
N GLU A 94 -16.55 -30.63 -8.58
CA GLU A 94 -15.46 -29.93 -7.89
C GLU A 94 -15.90 -28.59 -7.28
N HIS A 95 -16.87 -27.88 -7.89
CA HIS A 95 -17.36 -26.61 -7.36
C HIS A 95 -18.04 -26.75 -5.99
N PRO A 96 -19.02 -27.65 -5.77
CA PRO A 96 -19.62 -27.86 -4.45
C PRO A 96 -18.60 -28.31 -3.40
N LYS A 97 -17.63 -29.14 -3.80
CA LYS A 97 -16.55 -29.62 -2.92
C LYS A 97 -15.61 -28.49 -2.50
N LEU A 98 -15.29 -27.57 -3.40
CA LEU A 98 -14.52 -26.37 -3.08
C LEU A 98 -15.32 -25.43 -2.18
N MET A 99 -16.60 -25.20 -2.48
CA MET A 99 -17.49 -24.37 -1.67
C MET A 99 -17.61 -24.90 -0.23
N ALA A 100 -17.80 -26.21 -0.06
CA ALA A 100 -17.81 -26.84 1.26
C ALA A 100 -16.50 -26.63 2.02
N ARG A 101 -15.34 -26.70 1.34
CA ARG A 101 -14.03 -26.40 1.97
C ARG A 101 -13.93 -24.94 2.40
N VAL A 102 -14.39 -24.00 1.56
CA VAL A 102 -14.42 -22.57 1.89
C VAL A 102 -15.28 -22.31 3.12
N GLU A 103 -16.47 -22.89 3.18
CA GLU A 103 -17.38 -22.77 4.32
C GLU A 103 -16.75 -23.29 5.61
N ILE A 104 -16.10 -24.47 5.56
CA ILE A 104 -15.39 -25.04 6.73
C ILE A 104 -14.25 -24.11 7.17
N LEU A 105 -13.45 -23.58 6.24
CA LEU A 105 -12.35 -22.68 6.57
C LEU A 105 -12.85 -21.35 7.17
N GLN A 106 -13.91 -20.78 6.61
CA GLN A 106 -14.52 -19.57 7.14
C GLN A 106 -15.10 -19.80 8.54
N ARG A 107 -15.78 -20.93 8.76
CA ARG A 107 -16.27 -21.34 10.07
C ARG A 107 -15.13 -21.50 11.07
N ASN A 108 -14.04 -22.16 10.67
CA ASN A 108 -12.86 -22.31 11.53
C ASN A 108 -12.25 -20.95 11.90
N LEU A 109 -12.18 -19.99 10.96
CA LEU A 109 -11.69 -18.64 11.25
C LEU A 109 -12.58 -17.93 12.29
N ARG A 110 -13.91 -18.04 12.16
CA ARG A 110 -14.86 -17.52 13.16
C ARG A 110 -14.63 -18.18 14.53
N ASN A 111 -14.47 -19.50 14.56
CA ASN A 111 -14.16 -20.23 15.80
C ASN A 111 -12.84 -19.75 16.43
N TYR A 112 -11.77 -19.58 15.66
CA TYR A 112 -10.49 -19.04 16.15
C TYR A 112 -10.61 -17.60 16.67
N ALA A 113 -11.56 -16.82 16.14
CA ALA A 113 -11.91 -15.49 16.61
C ALA A 113 -12.87 -15.50 17.83
N GLY A 114 -13.26 -16.67 18.33
CA GLY A 114 -14.17 -16.82 19.46
C GLY A 114 -15.65 -16.63 19.12
N GLN A 115 -16.03 -16.72 17.84
CA GLN A 115 -17.40 -16.56 17.35
C GLN A 115 -18.03 -17.92 17.02
N GLU A 116 -19.37 -18.00 17.06
CA GLU A 116 -20.16 -19.20 16.68
C GLU A 116 -19.71 -20.50 17.39
N LEU A 117 -19.38 -20.41 18.69
CA LEU A 117 -18.84 -21.54 19.46
C LEU A 117 -19.90 -22.51 19.98
N ASP A 118 -21.16 -22.11 20.04
CA ASP A 118 -22.28 -22.89 20.60
C ASP A 118 -22.41 -24.31 20.01
N PRO A 119 -22.15 -24.55 18.70
CA PRO A 119 -22.28 -25.88 18.11
C PRO A 119 -21.10 -26.82 18.40
N LEU A 120 -19.99 -26.34 19.00
CA LEU A 120 -18.84 -27.17 19.30
C LEU A 120 -19.04 -27.94 20.61
N SER A 121 -18.62 -29.19 20.61
CA SER A 121 -18.54 -29.99 21.83
C SER A 121 -17.41 -29.50 22.74
N LEU A 122 -17.48 -29.84 24.04
CA LEU A 122 -16.44 -29.51 25.02
C LEU A 122 -15.04 -29.98 24.58
N LYS A 123 -14.95 -31.18 23.98
CA LYS A 123 -13.68 -31.72 23.50
C LYS A 123 -13.10 -30.89 22.35
N GLU A 124 -13.94 -30.45 21.43
CA GLU A 124 -13.52 -29.62 20.30
C GLU A 124 -13.11 -28.21 20.78
N LEU A 125 -13.80 -27.66 21.78
CA LEU A 125 -13.43 -26.39 22.38
C LEU A 125 -12.08 -26.46 23.10
N GLN A 126 -11.83 -27.52 23.87
CA GLN A 126 -10.52 -27.77 24.50
C GLN A 126 -9.40 -27.92 23.45
N TYR A 127 -9.68 -28.61 22.35
CA TYR A 127 -8.74 -28.74 21.25
C TYR A 127 -8.44 -27.38 20.60
N LEU A 128 -9.47 -26.56 20.37
CA LEU A 128 -9.35 -25.21 19.83
C LEU A 128 -8.51 -24.31 20.74
N GLU A 129 -8.75 -24.36 22.05
CA GLU A 129 -7.97 -23.63 23.05
C GLU A 129 -6.49 -24.03 23.01
N GLN A 130 -6.20 -25.33 23.01
CA GLN A 130 -4.83 -25.83 22.96
C GLN A 130 -4.11 -25.43 21.66
N GLN A 131 -4.81 -25.46 20.52
CA GLN A 131 -4.33 -24.98 19.23
C GLN A 131 -3.93 -23.51 19.29
N ILE A 132 -4.83 -22.65 19.79
CA ILE A 132 -4.59 -21.21 19.89
C ILE A 132 -3.46 -20.89 20.87
N ASP A 133 -3.43 -21.53 22.04
CA ASP A 133 -2.37 -21.32 23.03
C ASP A 133 -0.98 -21.71 22.47
N THR A 134 -0.90 -22.85 21.77
CA THR A 134 0.34 -23.28 21.12
C THR A 134 0.78 -22.29 20.03
N ALA A 135 -0.15 -21.82 19.21
CA ALA A 135 0.14 -20.82 18.18
C ALA A 135 0.61 -19.49 18.80
N LEU A 136 -0.06 -19.01 19.85
CA LEU A 136 0.31 -17.78 20.56
C LEU A 136 1.69 -17.89 21.19
N LYS A 137 2.03 -19.01 21.82
CA LYS A 137 3.37 -19.26 22.36
C LYS A 137 4.44 -19.16 21.28
N ARG A 138 4.21 -19.78 20.11
CA ARG A 138 5.12 -19.70 18.95
C ARG A 138 5.27 -18.28 18.44
N ILE A 139 4.17 -17.55 18.27
CA ILE A 139 4.17 -16.16 17.80
C ILE A 139 4.94 -15.25 18.78
N ARG A 140 4.67 -15.36 20.08
CA ARG A 140 5.36 -14.58 21.12
C ARG A 140 6.86 -14.89 21.15
N SER A 141 7.23 -16.17 21.08
CA SER A 141 8.64 -16.58 21.01
C SER A 141 9.33 -15.97 19.80
N ARG A 142 8.73 -16.03 18.62
CA ARG A 142 9.30 -15.47 17.40
C ARG A 142 9.41 -13.95 17.47
N LYS A 143 8.38 -13.27 17.99
CA LYS A 143 8.40 -11.81 18.21
C LYS A 143 9.54 -11.41 19.14
N ASN A 144 9.68 -12.10 20.27
CA ASN A 144 10.75 -11.81 21.23
C ASN A 144 12.13 -12.06 20.63
N GLN A 145 12.29 -13.13 19.84
CA GLN A 145 13.52 -13.41 19.12
C GLN A 145 13.89 -12.26 18.18
N LEU A 146 12.95 -11.81 17.33
CA LEU A 146 13.18 -10.71 16.39
C LEU A 146 13.52 -9.39 17.10
N ILE A 147 12.86 -9.09 18.22
CA ILE A 147 13.17 -7.91 19.03
C ILE A 147 14.60 -8.01 19.58
N HIS A 148 15.00 -9.18 20.07
CA HIS A 148 16.35 -9.39 20.58
C HIS A 148 17.42 -9.24 19.49
N GLU A 149 17.15 -9.79 18.30
CA GLU A 149 18.02 -9.63 17.13
C GLU A 149 18.20 -8.14 16.77
N SER A 150 17.11 -7.37 16.66
CA SER A 150 17.16 -5.93 16.39
C SER A 150 17.88 -5.13 17.48
N LEU A 151 17.67 -5.47 18.75
CA LEU A 151 18.35 -4.81 19.88
C LEU A 151 19.86 -5.05 19.83
N ASN A 152 20.30 -6.26 19.48
CA ASN A 152 21.71 -6.57 19.32
C ASN A 152 22.35 -5.83 18.14
N GLU A 153 21.64 -5.71 17.01
CA GLU A 153 22.10 -4.91 15.87
C GLU A 153 22.29 -3.44 16.24
N LEU A 154 21.31 -2.84 16.93
CA LEU A 154 21.39 -1.45 17.37
C LEU A 154 22.53 -1.23 18.38
N ARG A 155 22.71 -2.13 19.35
CA ARG A 155 23.85 -2.05 20.30
C ARG A 155 25.20 -2.17 19.61
N LYS A 156 25.31 -2.98 18.56
CA LYS A 156 26.56 -3.08 17.79
C LYS A 156 26.85 -1.75 17.08
N LYS A 157 25.83 -1.15 16.47
CA LYS A 157 25.95 0.14 15.80
C LYS A 157 26.27 1.29 16.76
N GLU A 158 25.66 1.30 17.95
CA GLU A 158 25.98 2.25 19.02
C GLU A 158 27.46 2.20 19.39
N LYS A 159 28.02 0.99 19.59
CA LYS A 159 29.45 0.82 19.90
C LYS A 159 30.36 1.30 18.77
N GLU A 160 30.01 0.98 17.52
CA GLU A 160 30.78 1.41 16.35
C GLU A 160 30.79 2.93 16.21
N LEU A 161 29.64 3.59 16.38
CA LEU A 161 29.55 5.04 16.37
C LEU A 161 30.28 5.69 17.55
N GLN A 162 30.21 5.09 18.74
CA GLN A 162 30.94 5.57 19.91
C GLN A 162 32.46 5.53 19.67
N GLU A 163 32.96 4.44 19.07
CA GLU A 163 34.38 4.33 18.73
C GLU A 163 34.79 5.38 17.69
N GLN A 164 33.98 5.58 16.65
CA GLN A 164 34.23 6.63 15.65
C GLN A 164 34.24 8.03 16.29
N ASN A 165 33.32 8.32 17.21
CA ASN A 165 33.30 9.59 17.93
C ASN A 165 34.55 9.79 18.80
N ASN A 166 34.99 8.75 19.52
CA ASN A 166 36.20 8.82 20.34
C ASN A 166 37.45 9.16 19.49
N ILE A 167 37.58 8.51 18.32
CA ILE A 167 38.66 8.77 17.37
C ILE A 167 38.60 10.21 16.85
N LEU A 168 37.42 10.69 16.48
CA LEU A 168 37.23 12.06 16.01
C LEU A 168 37.56 13.09 17.10
N GLU A 169 37.18 12.84 18.35
CA GLU A 169 37.56 13.71 19.48
C GLU A 169 39.08 13.78 19.68
N GLU A 170 39.79 12.66 19.52
CA GLU A 170 41.25 12.63 19.61
C GLU A 170 41.88 13.44 18.45
N GLN A 171 41.40 13.27 17.22
CA GLN A 171 41.84 14.04 16.07
C GLN A 171 41.60 15.55 16.22
N VAL A 172 40.44 15.95 16.77
CA VAL A 172 40.15 17.36 17.04
C VAL A 172 41.15 17.92 18.05
N LYS A 173 41.41 17.20 19.15
CA LYS A 173 42.40 17.61 20.17
C LYS A 173 43.81 17.71 19.59
N GLU A 174 44.21 16.81 18.69
CA GLU A 174 45.51 16.85 18.01
C GLU A 174 45.60 18.04 17.03
N ASN A 175 44.56 18.28 16.25
CA ASN A 175 44.48 19.43 15.34
C ASN A 175 44.50 20.76 16.10
N GLU A 176 43.78 20.88 17.22
CA GLU A 176 43.82 22.08 18.08
C GLU A 176 45.21 22.34 18.63
N LYS A 177 45.91 21.29 19.12
CA LYS A 177 47.30 21.42 19.58
C LYS A 177 48.23 21.88 18.46
N SER A 178 48.09 21.28 17.27
CA SER A 178 48.88 21.64 16.09
C SER A 178 48.62 23.10 15.67
N LEU A 179 47.37 23.57 15.74
CA LEU A 179 47.00 24.96 15.46
C LEU A 179 47.62 25.94 16.46
N ILE A 180 47.62 25.59 17.75
CA ILE A 180 48.22 26.41 18.80
C ILE A 180 49.75 26.48 18.61
N GLU A 181 50.39 25.36 18.30
CA GLU A 181 51.83 25.31 18.05
C GLU A 181 52.22 26.12 16.81
N GLN A 182 51.42 26.04 15.74
CA GLN A 182 51.60 26.85 14.53
C GLN A 182 51.43 28.35 14.82
N ALA A 183 50.38 28.75 15.57
CA ALA A 183 50.17 30.14 15.96
C ALA A 183 51.31 30.70 16.84
N GLN A 184 51.86 29.87 17.73
CA GLN A 184 53.03 30.24 18.55
C GLN A 184 54.30 30.39 17.69
N TRP A 185 54.52 29.53 16.70
CA TRP A 185 55.64 29.62 15.78
C TRP A 185 55.57 30.90 14.92
N GLU A 186 54.38 31.26 14.43
CA GLU A 186 54.13 32.48 13.67
C GLU A 186 54.38 33.75 14.50
N GLN A 187 53.94 33.80 15.76
CA GLN A 187 54.25 34.93 16.65
C GLN A 187 55.76 35.08 16.93
N ARG A 188 56.47 33.95 17.09
CA ARG A 188 57.91 33.97 17.39
C ARG A 188 58.75 34.49 16.22
N ASN A 189 58.33 34.18 14.99
CA ASN A 189 58.97 34.68 13.78
C ASN A 189 58.63 36.15 13.50
N LEU A 190 57.44 36.63 13.87
CA LEU A 190 57.07 38.04 13.74
C LEU A 190 57.80 38.94 14.77
N GLY A 191 58.25 38.37 15.90
CA GLY A 191 59.02 39.08 16.92
C GLY A 191 60.50 39.30 16.62
N GLN A 192 61.05 38.74 15.53
CA GLN A 192 62.45 38.93 15.14
C GLN A 192 62.68 40.02 14.07
N ASN A 193 61.61 40.62 13.53
CA ASN A 193 61.71 41.78 12.64
C ASN A 193 60.66 42.83 13.01
N THR A 194 60.92 43.66 14.03
CA THR A 194 60.51 45.07 14.06
C THR A 194 61.11 45.78 15.28
N SER A 195 62.24 46.46 15.06
CA SER A 195 62.70 47.58 15.90
C SER A 195 61.84 48.82 15.59
N SER A 196 61.35 49.46 16.65
CA SER A 196 60.87 50.84 16.78
C SER A 196 60.14 51.49 15.59
N PHE A 197 58.83 51.73 15.74
CA PHE A 197 58.24 53.04 15.41
C PHE A 197 56.86 53.18 16.08
N MET A 198 56.70 54.18 16.96
CA MET A 198 55.36 54.69 17.33
C MET A 198 54.89 55.66 16.26
N PRO A 199 53.56 55.76 16.00
CA PRO A 199 52.91 57.07 16.18
C PRO A 199 51.45 56.90 16.74
N PRO A 200 50.59 57.94 16.80
CA PRO A 200 50.17 58.56 18.05
C PRO A 200 48.68 58.30 18.40
N ALA A 201 48.28 58.78 19.58
CA ALA A 201 46.95 58.66 20.16
C ALA A 201 45.80 59.11 19.22
N VAL A 202 44.77 58.27 19.12
CA VAL A 202 43.40 58.63 18.69
C VAL A 202 42.42 58.03 19.70
N GLN A 203 41.48 58.85 20.16
CA GLN A 203 40.44 58.56 21.15
C GLN A 203 39.45 57.47 20.68
N PRO A 204 38.67 56.85 21.60
CA PRO A 204 37.95 55.61 21.32
C PRO A 204 36.57 55.84 20.67
N PRO A 205 36.11 54.97 19.74
CA PRO A 205 34.69 54.80 19.48
C PRO A 205 34.08 53.76 20.44
N LEU A 206 32.84 54.04 20.82
CA LEU A 206 32.01 53.36 21.81
C LEU A 206 31.77 51.86 21.50
N GLN A 207 31.84 51.02 22.53
CA GLN A 207 31.29 49.66 22.50
C GLN A 207 29.75 49.72 22.54
N PRO A 208 29.02 48.98 21.69
CA PRO A 208 27.69 48.51 22.07
C PRO A 208 27.81 47.31 23.03
N PRO A 209 26.91 47.18 24.02
CA PRO A 209 27.06 46.25 25.13
C PRO A 209 26.80 44.79 24.70
N MET A 210 27.58 43.87 25.25
CA MET A 210 27.22 42.44 25.27
C MET A 210 25.92 42.25 26.07
N PRO A 211 24.94 41.49 25.57
CA PRO A 211 23.88 41.00 26.44
C PRO A 211 24.41 39.85 27.30
N PRO A 212 24.03 39.79 28.59
CA PRO A 212 24.47 38.73 29.50
C PRO A 212 23.77 37.41 29.17
N HIS A 213 24.51 36.31 29.23
CA HIS A 213 23.91 34.97 29.27
C HIS A 213 23.24 34.77 30.64
N PRO A 214 21.95 34.38 30.72
CA PRO A 214 21.39 33.85 31.95
C PRO A 214 21.63 32.33 32.04
N PRO A 215 21.76 31.77 33.26
CA PRO A 215 21.96 30.34 33.46
C PRO A 215 20.65 29.57 33.26
N LEU A 216 20.77 28.30 32.87
CA LEU A 216 19.65 27.36 32.84
C LEU A 216 19.05 27.22 34.25
N THR A 217 17.78 27.56 34.39
CA THR A 217 16.93 27.03 35.46
C THR A 217 15.68 26.39 34.87
N THR A 218 15.42 25.19 35.37
CA THR A 218 14.23 24.37 35.25
C THR A 218 12.99 25.13 35.69
N GLY A 219 11.86 24.98 34.99
CA GLY A 219 10.56 25.47 35.48
C GLY A 219 9.48 25.61 34.40
N ASP A 220 8.32 25.05 34.70
CA ASP A 220 7.10 24.94 33.91
C ASP A 220 6.51 26.23 33.29
N SER A 221 5.63 25.98 32.31
CA SER A 221 4.32 26.65 32.09
C SER A 221 4.18 27.39 30.76
N PHE A 222 3.51 26.75 29.80
CA PHE A 222 3.02 27.36 28.57
C PHE A 222 1.69 28.07 28.83
N GLN A 223 1.65 29.39 28.62
CA GLN A 223 0.41 30.14 28.38
C GLN A 223 0.26 30.50 26.90
N ILE A 224 -1.00 30.41 26.49
CA ILE A 224 -1.59 30.53 25.15
C ILE A 224 -1.84 32.01 24.81
N ILE A 225 -1.34 32.49 23.68
CA ILE A 225 -1.89 33.57 22.83
C ILE A 225 -1.29 33.31 21.44
N GLY A 226 -1.95 33.27 20.27
CA GLY A 226 -3.25 33.70 19.79
C GLY A 226 -3.01 34.10 18.32
N PHE A 227 -3.48 33.30 17.35
CA PHE A 227 -3.33 33.58 15.91
C PHE A 227 -4.50 34.43 15.39
N PRO A 228 -4.28 35.29 14.37
CA PRO A 228 -5.32 35.65 13.42
C PRO A 228 -5.12 34.94 12.07
N ASN A 229 -6.27 34.69 11.43
CA ASN A 229 -6.53 34.02 10.16
C ASN A 229 -5.70 34.48 8.96
N GLY A 230 -5.57 33.56 7.97
CA GLY A 230 -5.36 33.92 6.57
C GLY A 230 -4.96 32.73 5.69
N ASN A 231 -5.87 32.34 4.79
CA ASN A 231 -5.71 31.31 3.75
C ASN A 231 -4.49 31.54 2.84
N GLU A 232 -3.82 30.45 2.41
CA GLU A 232 -3.52 30.18 0.98
C GLU A 232 -2.83 28.83 0.78
N ASN A 233 -3.20 28.16 -0.32
CA ASN A 233 -2.67 26.89 -0.78
C ASN A 233 -1.20 27.01 -1.20
N VAL A 234 -0.31 26.22 -0.60
CA VAL A 234 0.99 25.89 -1.18
C VAL A 234 1.33 24.42 -0.89
N GLU A 235 1.34 23.64 -1.97
CA GLU A 235 1.83 22.27 -2.06
C GLU A 235 3.36 22.28 -2.03
N VAL A 236 3.98 21.82 -0.94
CA VAL A 236 5.42 21.54 -0.85
C VAL A 236 5.65 20.21 -0.13
N GLN A 237 6.45 19.37 -0.79
CA GLN A 237 6.86 18.01 -0.43
C GLN A 237 7.38 17.87 1.00
N ALA A 238 6.83 16.88 1.72
CA ALA A 238 7.34 16.44 3.02
C ALA A 238 8.59 15.54 2.87
N PRO A 239 9.59 15.64 3.76
CA PRO A 239 10.75 14.75 3.81
C PRO A 239 10.36 13.34 4.28
N PRO A 240 11.19 12.30 4.02
CA PRO A 240 10.78 10.91 4.20
C PRO A 240 10.61 10.58 5.69
N SER A 241 9.37 10.27 6.08
CA SER A 241 9.09 9.69 7.39
C SER A 241 9.72 8.30 7.48
N THR A 242 10.74 8.15 8.32
CA THR A 242 11.43 6.89 8.63
C THR A 242 10.58 5.97 9.52
N MET A 243 9.27 5.87 9.28
CA MET A 243 8.40 4.93 10.00
C MET A 243 7.32 4.35 9.07
N PRO A 244 7.26 3.02 8.91
CA PRO A 244 6.29 2.37 8.04
C PRO A 244 4.87 2.40 8.60
N SER A 245 3.90 2.50 7.68
CA SER A 245 2.47 2.80 7.91
C SER A 245 1.71 1.79 8.79
N TRP A 246 2.28 0.60 9.06
CA TRP A 246 1.68 -0.40 9.94
C TRP A 246 1.85 -0.09 11.43
N MET A 247 2.73 0.87 11.76
CA MET A 247 3.07 1.23 13.14
C MET A 247 2.20 2.36 13.71
N LEU A 248 1.37 2.99 12.86
CA LEU A 248 0.29 3.87 13.29
C LEU A 248 -1.00 3.07 13.37
N ARG A 249 -1.19 2.36 14.49
CA ARG A 249 -2.52 1.91 14.88
C ARG A 249 -3.12 2.96 15.81
N HIS A 250 -4.14 3.66 15.30
CA HIS A 250 -5.03 4.49 16.08
C HIS A 250 -5.60 3.66 17.24
N VAL A 251 -5.22 4.02 18.46
CA VAL A 251 -6.01 3.73 19.64
C VAL A 251 -7.08 4.82 19.67
N ASN A 252 -8.27 4.48 19.22
CA ASN A 252 -9.46 5.21 19.64
C ASN A 252 -10.61 4.21 19.73
N ASP A 253 -10.87 3.77 20.95
CA ASP A 253 -12.17 3.28 21.37
C ASP A 253 -12.47 3.86 22.76
N THR A 254 -13.76 4.14 22.98
CA THR A 254 -14.46 4.73 24.15
C THR A 254 -14.42 6.28 24.20
N ILE A 255 -15.55 6.99 24.10
CA ILE A 255 -16.94 6.73 24.53
C ILE A 255 -17.94 6.79 23.37
#